data_AF-A0A9W4KXG8-F1
#
_entry.id   AF-A0A9W4KXG8-F1
#
_cell.length_a   1.000
_cell.length_b   1.000
_cell.length_c   1.000
_cell.angle_alpha   90.00
_cell.angle_beta   90.00
_cell.angle_gamma   90.00
#
_symmetry.space_group_name_H-M   'P 1'
#
loop_
_entity.id
_entity.type
_entity.pdbx_description
1 polymer ?
#
loop_
_entity_poly.entity_id
_entity_poly.type
_entity_poly.pdbx_seq_one_letter_code
_entity_poly.pdbx_strand_id
1 'polypeptide(L)'
;MGRGRDLQVKNSGWEVSGENMDINNFMSTKDYAKTLDQEDPLVFYREEFYLNPGMIYMDGNSLGLLSKRAEKSLMKSLEDWKRYGIDGWTEGAARQII
;
A
#
# COMPACT_ATOMS: atom_id res chain seq x y z
N MET A 1 -5.86 21.84 -46.55
CA MET A 1 -6.86 22.34 -45.58
C MET A 1 -7.44 21.16 -44.81
N GLY A 2 -6.90 20.85 -43.64
CA GLY A 2 -7.46 19.88 -42.70
C GLY A 2 -7.16 20.41 -41.30
N ARG A 3 -8.18 21.00 -40.67
CA ARG A 3 -8.06 21.71 -39.38
C ARG A 3 -7.80 20.70 -38.26
N GLY A 4 -6.69 20.89 -37.54
CA GLY A 4 -6.43 20.22 -36.27
C GLY A 4 -7.55 20.54 -35.28
N ARG A 5 -8.05 19.52 -34.59
CA ARG A 5 -8.93 19.71 -33.43
C ARG A 5 -8.04 19.74 -32.20
N ASP A 6 -7.79 20.94 -31.70
CA ASP A 6 -7.24 21.16 -30.36
C ASP A 6 -8.24 20.55 -29.36
N LEU A 7 -7.81 19.49 -28.67
CA LEU A 7 -8.53 18.93 -27.54
C LEU A 7 -8.34 19.88 -26.35
N GLN A 8 -9.35 20.71 -26.08
CA GLN A 8 -9.41 21.44 -24.82
C GLN A 8 -9.61 20.43 -23.68
N VAL A 9 -8.55 20.20 -22.91
CA VAL A 9 -8.63 19.46 -21.64
C VAL A 9 -9.41 20.33 -20.67
N LYS A 10 -10.67 19.95 -20.40
CA LYS A 10 -11.46 20.57 -19.32
C LYS A 10 -10.96 20.01 -18.00
N ASN A 11 -10.28 20.83 -17.20
CA ASN A 11 -10.05 20.52 -15.80
C ASN A 11 -11.41 20.46 -15.09
N SER A 12 -11.81 19.25 -14.68
CA SER A 12 -12.94 19.04 -13.77
C SER A 12 -12.58 19.67 -12.42
N GLY A 13 -13.37 20.66 -12.01
CA GLY A 13 -13.15 21.50 -10.83
C GLY A 13 -13.28 20.77 -9.49
N TRP A 14 -12.34 19.88 -9.20
CA TRP A 14 -12.08 19.41 -7.85
C TRP A 14 -10.95 20.27 -7.28
N GLU A 15 -11.28 21.23 -6.42
CA GLU A 15 -10.28 21.89 -5.58
C GLU A 15 -9.77 20.88 -4.56
N VAL A 16 -8.55 20.40 -4.78
CA VAL A 16 -7.84 19.54 -3.83
C VAL A 16 -7.18 20.47 -2.83
N SER A 17 -7.70 20.54 -1.60
CA SER A 17 -7.04 21.23 -0.48
C SER A 17 -5.86 20.38 0.00
N GLY A 18 -4.78 20.38 -0.78
CA GLY A 18 -3.49 19.79 -0.47
C GLY A 18 -2.44 20.56 -1.27
N GLU A 19 -1.25 20.74 -0.72
CA GLU A 19 -0.16 21.49 -1.35
C GLU A 19 -0.03 21.14 -2.84
N ASN A 20 -0.07 22.15 -3.70
CA ASN A 20 0.03 22.01 -5.14
C ASN A 20 1.35 21.34 -5.50
N MET A 21 1.32 20.03 -5.73
CA MET A 21 2.44 19.33 -6.35
C MET A 21 2.53 19.85 -7.80
N ASP A 22 3.54 20.67 -8.10
CA ASP A 22 3.76 21.18 -9.45
C ASP A 22 4.10 20.01 -10.37
N ILE A 23 3.09 19.52 -11.10
CA ILE A 23 3.19 18.39 -12.03
C ILE A 23 4.23 18.63 -13.14
N ASN A 24 4.67 19.87 -13.34
CA ASN A 24 5.67 20.22 -14.36
C ASN A 24 7.12 20.02 -13.89
N ASN A 25 7.36 19.74 -12.60
CA ASN A 25 8.70 19.60 -12.03
C ASN A 25 9.09 18.14 -11.69
N PHE A 26 8.32 17.15 -12.15
CA PHE A 26 8.62 15.75 -11.92
C PHE A 26 9.73 15.26 -12.86
N MET A 27 10.85 14.77 -12.30
CA MET A 27 11.98 14.26 -13.08
C MET A 27 11.97 12.72 -13.15
N SER A 28 12.01 12.13 -14.34
CA SER A 28 12.02 10.67 -14.51
C SER A 28 13.41 10.01 -14.31
N THR A 29 14.30 10.66 -13.58
CA THR A 29 15.68 10.17 -13.37
C THR A 29 15.75 9.21 -12.19
N LYS A 30 16.71 8.28 -12.24
CA LYS A 30 16.95 7.31 -11.15
C LYS A 30 17.29 8.00 -9.82
N ASP A 31 18.08 9.07 -9.86
CA ASP A 31 18.50 9.75 -8.64
C ASP A 31 17.36 10.54 -7.99
N TYR A 32 16.46 11.12 -8.80
CA TYR A 32 15.25 11.75 -8.27
C TYR A 32 14.34 10.73 -7.56
N ALA A 33 14.15 9.54 -8.14
CA ALA A 33 13.40 8.47 -7.50
C ALA A 33 14.01 8.04 -6.14
N LYS A 34 15.34 7.98 -6.03
CA LYS A 34 16.02 7.69 -4.74
C LYS A 34 15.78 8.78 -3.71
N THR A 35 15.75 10.05 -4.11
CA THR A 35 15.42 11.16 -3.19
C THR A 35 14.01 10.99 -2.64
N LEU A 36 13.04 10.67 -3.50
CA LEU A 36 11.67 10.38 -3.07
C LEU A 36 11.60 9.18 -2.11
N ASP A 37 12.35 8.10 -2.38
CA ASP A 37 12.43 6.94 -1.47
C ASP A 37 13.01 7.31 -0.08
N GLN A 38 13.93 8.28 -0.01
CA GLN A 38 14.54 8.74 1.24
C GLN A 38 13.60 9.65 2.05
N GLU A 39 12.76 10.42 1.36
CA GLU A 39 11.82 11.36 1.96
C GLU A 39 10.48 10.71 2.31
N ASP A 40 10.24 9.46 1.90
CA ASP A 40 8.99 8.73 2.14
C ASP A 40 8.80 8.41 3.64
N PRO A 41 7.83 9.06 4.32
CA PRO A 41 7.56 8.78 5.73
C PRO A 41 6.98 7.38 5.95
N LEU A 42 6.56 6.67 4.90
CA LEU A 42 5.97 5.34 4.97
C LEU A 42 6.98 4.21 4.69
N VAL A 43 8.26 4.54 4.46
CA VAL A 43 9.29 3.58 4.07
C VAL A 43 9.38 2.36 4.99
N PHE A 44 9.13 2.54 6.30
CA PHE A 44 9.17 1.47 7.28
C PHE A 44 8.09 0.41 7.09
N TYR A 45 6.94 0.75 6.49
CA TYR A 45 5.88 -0.23 6.20
C TYR A 45 6.32 -1.26 5.18
N ARG A 46 7.32 -0.95 4.34
CA ARG A 46 7.91 -1.93 3.42
C ARG A 46 8.40 -3.18 4.16
N GLU A 47 8.93 -3.00 5.37
CA GLU A 47 9.46 -4.08 6.20
C GLU A 47 8.36 -4.99 6.78
N GLU A 48 7.09 -4.58 6.74
CA GLU A 48 5.96 -5.36 7.21
C GLU A 48 5.55 -6.49 6.24
N PHE A 49 6.14 -6.55 5.04
CA PHE A 49 5.78 -7.50 3.99
C PHE A 49 6.92 -8.47 3.66
N TYR A 50 6.54 -9.65 3.17
CA TYR A 50 7.48 -10.59 2.59
C TYR A 50 7.79 -10.19 1.14
N LEU A 51 9.04 -9.79 0.88
CA LEU A 51 9.51 -9.37 -0.43
C LEU A 51 10.39 -10.45 -1.05
N ASN A 52 10.19 -10.74 -2.33
CA ASN A 52 11.12 -11.59 -3.08
C ASN A 52 12.27 -10.73 -3.61
N PRO A 53 13.54 -11.04 -3.26
CA PRO A 53 14.69 -10.29 -3.76
C PRO A 53 14.71 -10.25 -5.29
N GLY A 54 14.98 -9.08 -5.85
CA GLY A 54 15.07 -8.88 -7.31
C GLY A 54 13.73 -8.82 -8.05
N MET A 55 12.60 -8.94 -7.35
CA MET A 55 11.27 -8.85 -7.95
C MET A 55 10.67 -7.46 -7.76
N ILE A 56 10.11 -6.89 -8.82
CA ILE A 56 9.27 -5.69 -8.78
C ILE A 56 7.81 -6.14 -8.79
N TYR A 57 7.13 -6.00 -7.66
CA TYR A 57 5.75 -6.45 -7.49
C TYR A 57 4.76 -5.30 -7.72
N MET A 58 3.99 -5.35 -8.81
CA MET A 58 3.07 -4.28 -9.23
C MET A 58 1.61 -4.73 -9.36
N ASP A 59 1.25 -5.94 -8.88
CA ASP A 59 -0.12 -6.49 -8.95
C ASP A 59 -0.79 -6.57 -7.56
N GLY A 60 -0.40 -5.67 -6.65
CA GLY A 60 -0.94 -5.62 -5.28
C GLY A 60 -2.43 -5.28 -5.20
N ASN A 61 -2.99 -4.71 -6.26
CA ASN A 61 -4.43 -4.45 -6.41
C ASN A 61 -5.25 -5.73 -6.66
N SER A 62 -4.63 -6.78 -7.17
CA SER A 62 -5.27 -8.08 -7.39
C SER A 62 -5.00 -9.01 -6.21
N LEU A 63 -3.71 -9.23 -5.91
CA LEU A 63 -3.29 -10.03 -4.77
C LEU A 63 -2.21 -9.26 -4.00
N GLY A 64 -2.52 -8.86 -2.77
CA GLY A 64 -1.52 -8.22 -1.91
C GLY A 64 -0.40 -9.18 -1.51
N LEU A 65 0.81 -8.65 -1.29
CA LEU A 65 1.86 -9.42 -0.62
C LEU A 65 1.41 -9.79 0.79
N LEU A 66 1.83 -10.96 1.26
CA LEU A 66 1.56 -11.36 2.64
C LEU A 66 2.30 -10.41 3.60
N SER A 67 1.55 -9.82 4.53
CA SER A 67 2.15 -9.06 5.63
C SER A 67 2.46 -9.97 6.82
N LYS A 68 3.55 -9.69 7.51
CA LYS A 68 3.99 -10.39 8.73
C LYS A 68 2.91 -10.33 9.82
N ARG A 69 2.21 -9.21 9.93
CA ARG A 69 1.09 -9.06 10.87
C ARG A 69 -0.10 -9.94 10.49
N ALA A 70 -0.47 -10.02 9.22
CA ALA A 70 -1.57 -10.88 8.79
C ALA A 70 -1.25 -12.36 9.05
N GLU A 71 -0.03 -12.79 8.75
CA GLU A 71 0.44 -14.14 9.08
C GLU A 71 0.37 -14.43 10.58
N LYS A 72 0.88 -13.52 11.43
CA LYS A 72 0.82 -13.67 12.89
C LYS A 72 -0.62 -13.82 13.39
N SER A 73 -1.53 -12.98 12.90
CA SER A 73 -2.95 -13.05 13.27
C SER A 73 -3.59 -14.38 12.83
N LEU A 74 -3.30 -14.82 11.60
CA LEU A 74 -3.80 -16.10 11.09
C LEU A 74 -3.30 -17.28 11.93
N MET A 75 -2.01 -17.34 12.22
CA MET A 75 -1.41 -18.39 13.04
C MET A 75 -1.99 -18.39 14.46
N LYS A 76 -2.31 -17.22 15.00
CA LYS A 76 -2.99 -17.10 16.29
C LYS A 76 -4.40 -17.69 16.24
N SER A 77 -5.20 -17.36 15.22
CA SER A 77 -6.54 -17.93 15.06
C SER A 77 -6.51 -19.45 14.89
N LEU A 78 -5.52 -20.00 14.17
CA LEU A 78 -5.34 -21.44 14.03
C LEU A 78 -5.03 -22.11 15.37
N GLU A 79 -4.15 -21.52 16.18
CA GLU A 79 -3.83 -22.06 17.50
C GLU A 79 -5.01 -21.99 18.47
N ASP A 80 -5.78 -20.90 18.42
CA ASP A 80 -6.99 -20.76 19.25
C ASP A 80 -8.04 -21.81 18.87
N TRP A 81 -8.27 -22.05 17.58
CA TRP A 81 -9.17 -23.11 17.14
C TRP A 81 -8.70 -24.49 17.59
N LYS A 82 -7.41 -24.80 17.42
CA LYS A 82 -6.83 -26.07 17.85
C LYS A 82 -6.97 -26.31 19.35
N ARG A 83 -6.79 -25.26 20.16
CA ARG A 83 -6.78 -25.35 21.63
C ARG A 83 -8.19 -25.39 22.23
N TYR A 84 -9.10 -24.58 21.72
CA TYR A 84 -10.40 -24.32 22.35
C TYR A 84 -11.58 -24.94 21.59
N GLY A 85 -11.37 -25.43 20.36
CA GLY A 85 -12.46 -25.99 19.57
C GLY A 85 -13.58 -24.97 19.34
N ILE A 86 -14.82 -25.33 19.67
CA ILE A 86 -15.97 -24.41 19.55
C ILE A 86 -15.85 -23.19 20.47
N ASP A 87 -15.16 -23.32 21.61
CA ASP A 87 -14.98 -22.22 22.56
C ASP A 87 -14.00 -21.16 22.03
N GLY A 88 -13.27 -21.46 20.95
CA GLY A 88 -12.40 -20.49 20.28
C GLY A 88 -13.13 -19.27 19.73
N TRP A 89 -14.45 -19.36 19.47
CA TRP A 89 -15.25 -18.21 19.04
C TRP A 89 -15.40 -17.13 20.12
N THR A 90 -15.34 -17.51 21.40
CA THR A 90 -15.55 -16.61 22.55
C THR A 90 -14.28 -16.41 23.37
N GLU A 91 -13.43 -17.43 23.48
CA GLU A 91 -12.19 -17.40 24.26
C GLU A 91 -10.93 -17.17 23.41
N GLY A 92 -11.03 -17.30 22.08
CA GLY A 92 -9.96 -17.01 21.12
C GLY A 92 -9.64 -15.52 21.06
N ALA A 93 -8.81 -15.07 22.00
CA ALA A 93 -8.06 -13.81 22.01
C ALA A 93 -8.77 -12.55 21.44
N ALA A 94 -9.92 -12.19 22.01
CA ALA A 94 -10.38 -10.79 22.06
C ALA A 94 -9.71 -9.99 23.21
N ARG A 95 -8.63 -10.51 23.81
CA ARG A 95 -7.87 -9.84 24.89
C ARG A 95 -6.39 -9.72 24.53
N GLN A 96 -6.07 -8.79 23.63
CA GLN A 96 -4.84 -8.02 23.77
C GLN A 96 -5.24 -6.56 23.81
N ILE A 97 -5.28 -6.05 25.04
CA ILE A 97 -5.41 -4.64 25.38
C ILE A 97 -4.25 -3.90 24.69
N ILE A 98 -4.60 -2.84 23.96
CA ILE A 98 -3.71 -1.77 23.51
C ILE A 98 -3.30 -0.96 24.74
#